data_AF-A0A815RB58-F1
#
_entry.id   AF-A0A815RB58-F1
#
_cell.length_a   1.000
_cell.length_b   1.000
_cell.length_c   1.000
_cell.angle_alpha   90.00
_cell.angle_beta   90.00
_cell.angle_gamma   90.00
#
_symmetry.space_group_name_H-M   'P 1'
#
loop_
_entity.id
_entity.type
_entity.pdbx_description
1 polymer ?
#
loop_
_entity_poly.entity_id
_entity_poly.type
_entity_poly.pdbx_seq_one_letter_code
_entity_poly.pdbx_strand_id
1 'polypeptide(L)'
;MDTTVSNSGNEDHSPMLTSSSSSSSSCLVTYSSNPTQKFSTPDYEPTSEHFLETFSTWDDREQLVFVENLLKHMHSHQHGQINTFLLPMLQRDFVGQLATRGLEHIAEKILGYLDDRSLVSTELVCREWYHVISAGMLWKKLIEGKVQSDTLWQGLANRRGWTKYLFRQILTSN
;
A
#
# COMPACT_ATOMS: atom_id res chain seq x y z
N MET A 1 -57.21 -12.96 -30.97
CA MET A 1 -56.20 -14.03 -30.95
C MET A 1 -55.05 -13.49 -30.12
N ASP A 2 -55.19 -13.37 -28.79
CA ASP A 2 -55.24 -14.47 -27.79
C ASP A 2 -53.90 -15.23 -27.82
N THR A 3 -53.14 -15.47 -26.73
CA THR A 3 -53.42 -15.46 -25.29
C THR A 3 -52.09 -15.54 -24.49
N THR A 4 -52.15 -15.28 -23.17
CA THR A 4 -51.38 -15.85 -22.03
C THR A 4 -49.88 -15.49 -21.84
N VAL A 5 -49.42 -14.77 -20.79
CA VAL A 5 -49.42 -14.99 -19.29
C VAL A 5 -48.31 -15.98 -18.86
N SER A 6 -47.27 -15.59 -18.08
CA SER A 6 -47.18 -15.57 -16.59
C SER A 6 -45.81 -14.96 -16.18
N ASN A 7 -45.64 -13.98 -15.27
CA ASN A 7 -45.64 -14.02 -13.78
C ASN A 7 -44.82 -15.20 -13.21
N SER A 8 -43.90 -15.15 -12.23
CA SER A 8 -43.66 -14.30 -11.04
C SER A 8 -42.45 -14.87 -10.27
N GLY A 9 -41.84 -14.10 -9.35
CA GLY A 9 -41.37 -14.64 -8.05
C GLY A 9 -39.89 -14.47 -7.70
N ASN A 10 -39.58 -13.39 -6.97
CA ASN A 10 -38.49 -13.38 -5.97
C ASN A 10 -38.84 -14.35 -4.85
N GLU A 11 -37.89 -15.10 -4.28
CA GLU A 11 -37.81 -15.36 -2.81
C GLU A 11 -36.36 -15.68 -2.39
N ASP A 12 -35.99 -15.07 -1.28
CA ASP A 12 -34.79 -15.19 -0.47
C ASP A 12 -34.45 -16.62 -0.04
N HIS A 13 -33.15 -16.91 0.09
CA HIS A 13 -32.66 -17.73 1.19
C HIS A 13 -31.22 -17.33 1.57
N SER A 14 -31.11 -16.46 2.58
CA SER A 14 -30.01 -16.50 3.53
C SER A 14 -30.28 -17.57 4.59
N PRO A 15 -29.24 -18.09 5.25
CA PRO A 15 -29.30 -18.14 6.70
C PRO A 15 -28.05 -17.58 7.40
N MET A 16 -28.31 -17.18 8.64
CA MET A 16 -27.54 -16.34 9.55
C MET A 16 -26.30 -16.98 10.20
N LEU A 17 -25.33 -16.09 10.45
CA LEU A 17 -24.52 -15.87 11.67
C LEU A 17 -24.56 -16.91 12.81
N THR A 18 -23.38 -17.46 13.14
CA THR A 18 -22.76 -17.58 14.48
C THR A 18 -21.24 -17.80 14.23
N SER A 19 -20.22 -17.46 15.02
CA SER A 19 -20.03 -16.88 16.34
C SER A 19 -18.56 -16.43 16.41
N SER A 20 -18.29 -15.43 17.23
CA SER A 20 -16.98 -14.92 17.62
C SER A 20 -16.01 -15.97 18.19
N SER A 21 -14.74 -15.95 17.74
CA SER A 21 -13.60 -16.33 18.57
C SER A 21 -12.33 -15.65 18.08
N SER A 22 -11.84 -14.72 18.89
CA SER A 22 -10.50 -14.13 18.86
C SER A 22 -9.42 -15.20 18.91
N SER A 23 -8.44 -15.13 18.00
CA SER A 23 -7.11 -15.71 18.19
C SER A 23 -6.11 -14.99 17.30
N SER A 24 -5.15 -14.33 17.94
CA SER A 24 -3.95 -13.75 17.34
C SER A 24 -3.25 -14.77 16.45
N SER A 25 -2.86 -14.39 15.23
CA SER A 25 -1.93 -15.20 14.45
C SER A 25 -1.12 -14.31 13.52
N SER A 26 0.19 -14.35 13.80
CA SER A 26 1.32 -14.04 12.94
C SER A 26 0.99 -14.14 11.44
N CYS A 27 1.35 -13.09 10.69
CA CYS A 27 1.26 -13.06 9.24
C CYS A 27 2.30 -14.02 8.64
N LEU A 28 1.99 -15.31 8.60
CA LEU A 28 2.63 -16.24 7.68
C LEU A 28 2.01 -16.00 6.31
N VAL A 29 2.83 -15.60 5.35
CA VAL A 29 2.47 -15.50 3.94
C VAL A 29 2.22 -16.93 3.44
N THR A 30 0.98 -17.39 3.54
CA THR A 30 0.56 -18.61 2.87
C THR A 30 0.50 -18.30 1.37
N TYR A 31 1.44 -18.87 0.63
CA TYR A 31 1.35 -18.99 -0.82
C TYR A 31 -0.02 -19.64 -1.12
N SER A 32 -0.95 -18.87 -1.67
CA SER A 32 -2.21 -19.42 -2.19
C SER A 32 -1.85 -20.18 -3.47
N SER A 33 -1.44 -21.43 -3.28
CA SER A 33 -1.18 -22.37 -4.34
C SER A 33 -2.50 -22.74 -5.01
N ASN A 34 -2.94 -21.95 -5.98
CA ASN A 34 -3.84 -22.48 -7.01
C ASN A 34 -3.10 -23.63 -7.71
N PRO A 35 -3.57 -24.89 -7.64
CA PRO A 35 -2.89 -26.00 -8.28
C PRO A 35 -3.30 -26.05 -9.74
N THR A 36 -2.90 -25.06 -10.53
CA THR A 36 -2.68 -25.33 -11.95
C THR A 36 -1.42 -26.17 -12.03
N GLN A 37 -1.59 -27.46 -12.31
CA GLN A 37 -0.51 -28.40 -12.61
C GLN A 37 0.57 -27.72 -13.47
N LYS A 38 1.69 -27.32 -12.85
CA LYS A 38 2.91 -27.02 -13.58
C LYS A 38 3.50 -28.36 -13.98
N PHE A 39 3.36 -28.72 -15.25
CA PHE A 39 4.24 -29.69 -15.87
C PHE A 39 5.63 -29.03 -15.97
N SER A 40 6.38 -28.99 -14.86
CA SER A 40 7.82 -28.72 -14.94
C SER A 40 8.44 -29.89 -15.69
N THR A 41 9.18 -29.59 -16.75
CA THR A 41 10.06 -30.60 -17.34
C THR A 41 11.02 -31.09 -16.25
N PRO A 42 11.30 -32.40 -16.15
CA PRO A 42 12.12 -32.97 -15.07
C PRO A 42 13.56 -32.42 -15.04
N ASP A 43 13.96 -31.69 -16.07
CA ASP A 43 15.30 -31.10 -16.25
C ASP A 43 15.36 -29.59 -15.94
N TYR A 44 14.22 -28.95 -15.64
CA TYR A 44 14.18 -27.49 -15.44
C TYR A 44 14.93 -27.03 -14.19
N GLU A 45 14.66 -27.66 -13.03
CA GLU A 45 15.28 -27.29 -11.75
C GLU A 45 16.82 -27.40 -11.77
N PRO A 46 17.44 -28.55 -12.10
CA PRO A 46 18.91 -28.66 -12.07
C PRO A 46 19.58 -27.75 -13.11
N THR A 47 18.96 -27.56 -14.26
CA THR A 47 19.47 -26.66 -15.30
C THR A 47 19.34 -25.19 -14.89
N SER A 48 18.25 -24.83 -14.21
CA SER A 48 18.02 -23.48 -13.67
C SER A 48 19.04 -23.13 -12.59
N GLU A 49 19.34 -24.05 -11.67
CA GLU A 49 20.37 -23.86 -10.65
C GLU A 49 21.75 -23.60 -11.26
N HIS A 50 22.15 -24.38 -12.27
CA HIS A 50 23.40 -24.17 -12.99
C HIS A 50 23.46 -22.80 -13.69
N PHE A 51 22.36 -22.33 -14.28
CA PHE A 51 22.30 -20.99 -14.87
C PHE A 51 22.45 -19.88 -13.82
N LEU A 52 21.87 -20.05 -12.63
CA LEU A 52 22.02 -19.10 -11.52
C LEU A 52 23.45 -19.05 -10.99
N GLU A 53 24.11 -20.21 -10.83
CA GLU A 53 25.52 -20.28 -10.45
C GLU A 53 26.38 -19.55 -11.48
N THR A 54 26.20 -19.86 -12.76
CA THR A 54 26.95 -19.20 -13.85
C THR A 54 26.70 -17.68 -13.85
N PHE A 55 25.44 -17.26 -13.74
CA PHE A 55 25.04 -15.86 -13.68
C PHE A 55 25.71 -15.10 -12.53
N SER A 56 25.86 -15.74 -11.37
CA SER A 56 26.49 -15.14 -10.19
C SER A 56 28.00 -14.88 -10.35
N THR A 57 28.66 -15.55 -11.30
CA THR A 57 30.09 -15.35 -11.59
C THR A 57 30.37 -14.13 -12.48
N TRP A 58 29.35 -13.59 -13.14
CA TRP A 58 29.46 -12.45 -14.05
C TRP A 58 29.45 -11.12 -13.31
N ASP A 59 30.04 -10.10 -13.93
CA ASP A 59 29.99 -8.73 -13.40
C ASP A 59 28.62 -8.05 -13.60
N ASP A 60 28.39 -6.93 -12.93
CA ASP A 60 27.11 -6.20 -12.97
C ASP A 60 26.68 -5.86 -14.41
N ARG A 61 27.63 -5.53 -15.29
CA ARG A 61 27.34 -5.14 -16.67
C ARG A 61 26.93 -6.35 -17.50
N GLU A 62 27.66 -7.46 -17.36
CA GLU A 62 27.37 -8.73 -18.02
C GLU A 62 26.00 -9.28 -17.60
N GLN A 63 25.70 -9.25 -16.29
CA GLN A 63 24.40 -9.61 -15.75
C GLN A 63 23.27 -8.77 -16.36
N LEU A 64 23.42 -7.44 -16.41
CA LEU A 64 22.43 -6.54 -16.98
C LEU A 64 22.17 -6.80 -18.47
N VAL A 65 23.23 -6.93 -19.27
CA VAL A 65 23.10 -7.21 -20.72
C VAL A 65 22.41 -8.56 -20.95
N PHE A 66 22.74 -9.57 -20.15
CA PHE A 66 22.10 -10.87 -20.25
C PHE A 66 20.61 -10.82 -19.90
N VAL A 67 20.24 -10.17 -18.79
CA VAL A 67 18.83 -10.01 -18.39
C VAL A 67 18.05 -9.22 -19.44
N GLU A 68 18.64 -8.17 -20.02
CA GLU A 68 18.03 -7.42 -21.13
C GLU A 68 17.76 -8.32 -22.34
N ASN A 69 18.72 -9.18 -22.69
CA ASN A 69 18.56 -10.15 -23.77
C ASN A 69 17.49 -11.19 -23.45
N LEU A 70 17.39 -11.67 -22.21
CA LEU A 70 16.30 -12.57 -21.79
C LEU A 70 14.93 -11.89 -21.92
N LEU A 71 14.81 -10.64 -21.45
CA LEU A 71 13.57 -9.89 -21.56
C LEU A 71 13.13 -9.69 -23.01
N LYS A 72 14.07 -9.44 -23.95
CA LYS A 72 13.77 -9.33 -25.38
C LYS A 72 13.14 -10.59 -26.00
N HIS A 73 13.40 -11.78 -25.43
CA HIS A 73 12.86 -13.05 -25.90
C HIS A 73 11.54 -13.45 -25.21
N MET A 74 11.09 -12.68 -24.21
CA MET A 74 9.85 -12.93 -23.50
C MET A 74 8.65 -12.27 -24.17
N HIS A 75 7.46 -12.82 -23.91
CA HIS A 75 6.20 -12.27 -24.39
C HIS A 75 5.73 -11.09 -23.53
N SER A 76 4.92 -10.21 -24.13
CA SER A 76 4.39 -9.01 -23.47
C SER A 76 3.68 -9.28 -22.12
N HIS A 77 2.95 -10.40 -21.99
CA HIS A 77 2.30 -10.75 -20.71
C HIS A 77 3.32 -11.11 -19.61
N GLN A 78 4.45 -11.73 -19.98
CA GLN A 78 5.53 -12.06 -19.05
C GLN A 78 6.26 -10.80 -18.59
N HIS A 79 6.40 -9.80 -19.48
CA HIS A 79 6.92 -8.49 -19.08
C HIS A 79 6.05 -7.82 -18.01
N GLY A 80 4.73 -7.93 -18.10
CA GLY A 80 3.81 -7.44 -17.07
C GLY A 80 4.01 -8.14 -15.72
N GLN A 81 4.23 -9.46 -15.72
CA GLN A 81 4.50 -10.22 -14.50
C GLN A 81 5.86 -9.85 -13.88
N ILE A 82 6.91 -9.73 -14.70
CA ILE A 82 8.25 -9.33 -14.24
C ILE A 82 8.22 -7.90 -13.73
N ASN A 83 7.57 -6.97 -14.41
CA ASN A 83 7.45 -5.58 -13.95
C ASN A 83 6.76 -5.51 -12.58
N THR A 84 5.70 -6.29 -12.36
CA THR A 84 5.03 -6.39 -11.05
C THR A 84 5.96 -6.93 -9.97
N PHE A 85 6.88 -7.83 -10.32
CA PHE A 85 7.90 -8.36 -9.41
C PHE A 85 9.05 -7.36 -9.15
N LEU A 86 9.46 -6.61 -10.16
CA LEU A 86 10.55 -5.62 -10.06
C LEU A 86 10.13 -4.36 -9.30
N LEU A 87 8.88 -3.90 -9.44
CA LEU A 87 8.42 -2.67 -8.80
C LEU A 87 8.68 -2.64 -7.28
N PRO A 88 8.35 -3.68 -6.48
CA PRO A 88 8.70 -3.75 -5.07
C PRO A 88 10.21 -3.70 -4.76
N MET A 89 11.05 -4.20 -5.67
CA MET A 89 12.52 -4.16 -5.49
C MET A 89 13.09 -2.77 -5.78
N LEU A 90 12.41 -1.99 -6.61
CA LEU A 90 12.82 -0.65 -7.03
C LEU A 90 12.17 0.46 -6.20
N GLN A 91 11.01 0.21 -5.61
CA GLN A 91 10.29 1.16 -4.78
C GLN A 91 10.72 1.05 -3.33
N ARG A 92 10.80 2.19 -2.65
CA ARG A 92 11.17 2.27 -1.25
C ARG A 92 10.08 2.99 -0.47
N ASP A 93 9.51 2.30 0.53
CA ASP A 93 8.61 2.93 1.49
C ASP A 93 9.41 3.84 2.42
N PHE A 94 9.58 5.10 2.02
CA PHE A 94 10.33 6.09 2.79
C PHE A 94 9.66 6.38 4.13
N VAL A 95 8.34 6.53 4.16
CA VAL A 95 7.60 6.89 5.38
C VAL A 95 7.70 5.76 6.41
N GLY A 96 7.41 4.52 6.00
CA GLY A 96 7.51 3.36 6.89
C GLY A 96 8.95 3.08 7.35
N GLN A 97 9.94 3.23 6.47
CA GLN A 97 11.35 3.02 6.86
C GLN A 97 11.89 4.11 7.77
N LEU A 98 11.49 5.36 7.58
CA LEU A 98 11.87 6.45 8.47
C LEU A 98 11.25 6.26 9.86
N ALA A 99 9.96 5.91 9.93
CA ALA A 99 9.28 5.60 11.18
C ALA A 99 9.97 4.44 11.94
N THR A 100 10.22 3.32 11.24
CA THR A 100 10.91 2.15 11.83
C THR A 100 12.31 2.47 12.36
N ARG A 101 12.99 3.47 11.80
CA ARG A 101 14.34 3.90 12.22
C ARG A 101 14.34 4.98 13.31
N GLY A 102 13.18 5.33 13.87
CA GLY A 102 13.05 6.41 14.86
C GLY A 102 13.19 7.81 14.27
N LEU A 103 13.07 7.95 12.94
CA LEU A 103 13.12 9.22 12.22
C LEU A 103 11.70 9.72 11.88
N GLU A 104 10.75 9.50 12.79
CA GLU A 104 9.33 9.84 12.64
C GLU A 104 9.13 11.32 12.30
N HIS A 105 9.88 12.21 12.95
CA HIS A 105 9.85 13.65 12.68
C HIS A 105 10.18 14.02 11.21
N ILE A 106 11.01 13.23 10.52
CA ILE A 106 11.32 13.43 9.10
C ILE A 106 10.14 12.94 8.25
N ALA A 107 9.58 11.77 8.58
CA ALA A 107 8.39 11.24 7.91
C ALA A 107 7.22 12.22 8.03
N GLU A 108 6.97 12.75 9.22
CA GLU A 108 5.99 13.81 9.47
C GLU A 108 6.25 15.05 8.63
N LYS A 109 7.51 15.49 8.51
CA LYS A 109 7.86 16.66 7.71
C LYS A 109 7.59 16.45 6.22
N ILE A 110 7.88 15.26 5.69
CA ILE A 110 7.56 14.89 4.31
C ILE A 110 6.05 14.95 4.09
N LEU A 111 5.27 14.29 4.96
CA LEU A 111 3.82 14.26 4.87
C LEU A 111 3.16 15.61 5.14
N GLY A 112 3.82 16.48 5.91
CA GLY A 112 3.36 17.84 6.21
C GLY A 112 3.33 18.79 5.00
N TYR A 113 3.94 18.43 3.88
CA TYR A 113 3.85 19.19 2.62
C TYR A 113 2.63 18.84 1.77
N LEU A 114 1.88 17.80 2.15
CA LEU A 114 0.71 17.36 1.39
C LEU A 114 -0.48 18.30 1.56
N ASP A 115 -1.28 18.43 0.50
CA ASP A 115 -2.60 19.07 0.57
C ASP A 115 -3.64 18.12 1.19
N ASP A 116 -4.84 18.64 1.46
CA ASP A 116 -5.89 17.88 2.12
C ASP A 116 -6.27 16.61 1.34
N ARG A 117 -6.29 16.65 0.01
CA ARG A 117 -6.63 15.49 -0.83
C ARG A 117 -5.54 14.44 -0.83
N SER A 118 -4.28 14.84 -0.94
CA SER A 118 -3.17 13.89 -0.86
C SER A 118 -3.04 13.32 0.55
N LEU A 119 -3.32 14.11 1.60
CA LEU A 119 -3.27 13.62 2.98
C LEU A 119 -4.31 12.52 3.25
N VAL A 120 -5.54 12.65 2.73
CA VAL A 120 -6.55 11.58 2.76
C VAL A 120 -6.05 10.32 2.05
N SER A 121 -5.43 10.49 0.88
CA SER A 121 -4.94 9.36 0.09
C SER A 121 -3.81 8.62 0.83
N THR A 122 -2.90 9.38 1.44
CA THR A 122 -1.79 8.89 2.27
C THR A 122 -2.28 8.11 3.50
N GLU A 123 -3.38 8.54 4.12
CA GLU A 123 -4.01 7.85 5.26
C GLU A 123 -4.51 6.43 4.90
N LEU A 124 -4.82 6.19 3.63
CA LEU A 124 -5.34 4.92 3.12
C LEU A 124 -4.24 3.98 2.59
N VAL A 125 -2.97 4.41 2.56
CA VAL A 125 -1.86 3.59 2.02
C VAL A 125 -1.66 2.33 2.87
N CYS A 126 -1.43 2.50 4.17
CA CYS A 126 -1.32 1.39 5.13
C CYS A 126 -1.43 1.89 6.58
N ARG A 127 -1.44 0.96 7.55
CA ARG A 127 -1.53 1.28 8.99
C ARG A 127 -0.37 2.11 9.52
N GLU A 128 0.83 1.90 8.97
CA GLU A 128 2.02 2.64 9.40
C GLU A 128 1.94 4.11 8.99
N TRP A 129 1.53 4.36 7.74
CA TRP A 129 1.32 5.72 7.24
C TRP A 129 0.21 6.44 8.03
N TYR A 130 -0.89 5.74 8.32
CA TYR A 130 -1.93 6.23 9.22
C TYR A 130 -1.37 6.61 10.61
N HIS A 131 -0.52 5.75 11.19
CA HIS A 131 0.09 6.00 12.49
C HIS A 131 0.92 7.29 12.49
N VAL A 132 1.81 7.47 11.50
CA VAL A 132 2.63 8.68 11.36
C VAL A 132 1.76 9.95 11.22
N ILE A 133 0.66 9.88 10.45
CA ILE A 133 -0.28 11.00 10.30
C ILE A 133 -0.94 11.36 11.64
N SER A 134 -1.43 10.35 12.35
CA SER A 134 -2.19 10.53 13.60
C SER A 134 -1.30 10.97 14.76
N ALA A 135 -0.14 10.33 14.95
CA ALA A 135 0.85 10.65 15.97
C ALA A 135 1.46 12.04 15.72
N GLY A 136 1.82 12.33 14.47
CA GLY A 136 2.33 13.63 14.04
C GLY A 136 1.28 14.74 13.96
N MET A 137 0.02 14.43 14.23
CA MET A 137 -1.12 15.35 14.20
C MET A 137 -1.22 16.17 12.91
N LEU A 138 -0.97 15.54 11.76
CA LEU A 138 -0.81 16.29 10.50
C LEU A 138 -2.09 17.04 10.09
N TRP A 139 -3.27 16.48 10.40
CA TRP A 139 -4.54 17.17 10.19
C TRP A 139 -4.65 18.48 11.00
N LYS A 140 -4.19 18.48 12.25
CA LYS A 140 -4.15 19.69 13.08
C LYS A 140 -3.16 20.70 12.51
N LYS A 141 -1.95 20.27 12.16
CA LYS A 141 -0.92 21.12 11.55
C LYS A 141 -1.39 21.73 10.23
N LEU A 142 -2.11 20.98 9.41
CA LEU A 142 -2.71 21.46 8.16
C LEU A 142 -3.74 22.55 8.42
N ILE A 143 -4.66 22.34 9.36
CA ILE A 143 -5.67 23.35 9.74
C ILE A 143 -4.99 24.60 10.33
N GLU A 144 -4.00 24.44 11.20
CA GLU A 144 -3.21 25.53 11.76
C GLU A 144 -2.51 26.35 10.67
N GLY A 145 -1.90 25.68 9.68
CA GLY A 145 -1.32 26.32 8.52
C GLY A 145 -2.34 27.13 7.72
N LYS A 146 -3.53 26.56 7.46
CA LYS A 146 -4.62 27.28 6.76
C LYS A 146 -5.10 28.50 7.55
N VAL A 147 -5.26 28.37 8.86
CA VAL A 147 -5.66 29.47 9.75
C VAL A 147 -4.61 30.59 9.78
N GLN A 148 -3.33 30.27 9.65
CA GLN A 148 -2.26 31.27 9.58
C GLN A 148 -2.17 31.94 8.20
N SER A 149 -2.41 31.20 7.11
CA SER A 149 -2.24 31.71 5.75
C SER A 149 -3.49 32.39 5.16
N ASP A 150 -4.68 31.99 5.58
CA ASP A 150 -5.96 32.38 4.97
C ASP A 150 -6.87 33.12 5.96
N THR A 151 -7.24 34.35 5.61
CA THR A 151 -8.08 35.23 6.43
C THR A 151 -9.49 34.70 6.65
N LEU A 152 -10.04 33.92 5.71
CA LEU A 152 -11.34 33.26 5.86
C LEU A 152 -11.27 32.16 6.92
N TRP A 153 -10.22 31.34 6.89
CA TRP A 153 -9.98 30.32 7.91
C TRP A 153 -9.76 30.94 9.29
N GLN A 154 -8.99 32.03 9.36
CA GLN A 154 -8.79 32.78 10.60
C GLN A 154 -10.12 33.32 11.16
N GLY A 155 -10.94 33.94 10.31
CA GLY A 155 -12.25 34.46 10.69
C GLY A 155 -13.19 33.37 11.18
N LEU A 156 -13.22 32.22 10.51
CA LEU A 156 -14.03 31.05 10.89
C LEU A 156 -13.55 30.45 12.22
N ALA A 157 -12.24 30.27 12.39
CA ALA A 157 -11.67 29.70 13.61
C ALA A 157 -12.04 30.54 14.85
N ASN A 158 -11.97 31.87 14.72
CA ASN A 158 -12.35 32.79 15.80
C ASN A 158 -13.85 32.78 16.08
N ARG A 159 -14.69 32.89 15.05
CA ARG A 159 -16.17 32.94 15.21
C ARG A 159 -16.77 31.63 15.71
N ARG A 160 -16.19 30.49 15.32
CA ARG A 160 -16.64 29.15 15.74
C ARG A 160 -15.94 28.66 17.02
N GLY A 161 -14.97 29.42 17.54
CA GLY A 161 -14.26 29.10 18.76
C GLY A 161 -13.29 27.91 18.64
N TRP A 162 -12.79 27.62 17.43
CA TRP A 162 -11.81 26.55 17.19
C TRP A 162 -10.41 26.94 17.66
N THR A 163 -10.12 28.24 17.73
CA THR A 163 -8.82 28.79 18.17
C THR A 163 -8.37 28.25 19.53
N LYS A 164 -9.29 27.82 20.41
CA LYS A 164 -8.96 27.22 21.72
C LYS A 164 -8.34 25.82 21.64
N TYR A 165 -8.49 25.11 20.53
CA TYR A 165 -7.94 23.77 20.29
C TYR A 165 -6.70 23.79 19.39
N LEU A 166 -6.54 24.85 18.60
CA LEU A 166 -5.40 25.08 17.72
C LEU A 166 -4.25 25.74 18.50
N PHE A 167 -3.01 25.52 18.06
CA PHE A 167 -1.75 26.08 18.59
C PHE A 167 -1.38 25.66 20.02
N ARG A 168 -2.12 24.72 20.61
CA ARG A 168 -1.77 24.12 21.91
C ARG A 168 -0.72 23.02 21.68
N GLN A 169 0.45 23.13 22.31
CA GLN A 169 1.46 22.08 22.28
C GLN A 169 0.93 20.85 23.03
N ILE A 170 0.94 19.69 22.37
CA ILE A 170 0.82 18.40 23.05
C ILE A 170 2.25 17.96 23.31
N LEU A 171 2.62 17.92 24.58
CA LEU A 171 3.92 17.39 25.00
C LEU A 171 3.95 15.91 24.61
N THR A 172 4.62 15.58 23.52
CA THR A 172 5.00 14.20 23.22
C THR A 172 6.15 13.86 24.18
N SER A 173 5.82 13.19 25.29
CA SER A 173 6.79 12.64 26.22
C SER A 173 7.68 11.62 25.50
N ASN A 174 8.99 11.88 25.52
CA ASN A 174 10.07 10.99 25.06
C ASN A 174 10.01 9.63 25.75
#